data_AF-A0A3C0R0C7-F1
#
_entry.id   AF-A0A3C0R0C7-F1
#
_cell.length_a   1.000
_cell.length_b   1.000
_cell.length_c   1.000
_cell.angle_alpha   90.00
_cell.angle_beta   90.00
_cell.angle_gamma   90.00
#
_symmetry.space_group_name_H-M   'P 1'
#
loop_
_entity.id
_entity.type
_entity.pdbx_description
1 polymer ?
#
loop_
_entity_poly.entity_id
_entity_poly.type
_entity_poly.pdbx_seq_one_letter_code
_entity_poly.pdbx_strand_id
1 'polypeptide(L)' 'MAIIDKLIHYAKIHLDLLSQDEIFIRNRLLELLRLDDYTPEFVADDTLANLSVPDVLLDELR' A
#
# COMPACT_ATOMS: atom_id res chain seq x y z
N MET A 1 -7.99 -1.30 7.19
CA MET A 1 -7.95 -1.67 5.77
C MET A 1 -6.49 -1.87 5.35
N ALA A 2 -5.92 -3.03 5.66
CA ALA A 2 -4.50 -3.37 5.46
C ALA A 2 -3.95 -3.13 4.05
N ILE A 3 -4.80 -3.09 3.03
CA ILE A 3 -4.38 -2.99 1.63
C ILE A 3 -3.63 -1.70 1.30
N ILE A 4 -4.05 -0.57 1.88
CA ILE A 4 -3.39 0.72 1.65
C ILE A 4 -1.97 0.68 2.20
N ASP A 5 -1.80 0.16 3.41
CA ASP A 5 -0.48 0.00 4.03
C ASP A 5 0.37 -0.98 3.23
N LYS A 6 -0.19 -2.11 2.78
CA LYS A 6 0.53 -3.08 1.93
C LYS A 6 1.03 -2.46 0.62
N LEU A 7 0.20 -1.65 -0.05
CA LEU A 7 0.58 -0.96 -1.30
C LEU A 7 1.67 0.09 -1.07
N ILE A 8 1.55 0.88 0.00
CA ILE A 8 2.56 1.88 0.39
C ILE A 8 3.88 1.18 0.72
N HIS A 9 3.83 0.10 1.48
CA HIS A 9 5.01 -0.62 1.92
C HIS A 9 5.67 -1.36 0.76
N TYR A 10 4.88 -1.93 -0.16
CA TYR A 10 5.37 -2.45 -1.43
C TYR A 10 6.08 -1.37 -2.24
N ALA A 11 5.49 -0.18 -2.37
CA ALA A 11 6.10 0.93 -3.10
C ALA A 11 7.41 1.43 -2.47
N LYS A 12 7.52 1.41 -1.14
CA LYS A 12 8.77 1.73 -0.44
C LYS A 12 9.89 0.74 -0.74
N ILE A 13 9.57 -0.54 -0.84
CA ILE A 13 10.54 -1.62 -1.06
C ILE A 13 10.96 -1.71 -2.53
N HIS A 14 9.99 -1.60 -3.46
CA HIS A 14 10.19 -1.95 -4.87
C HIS A 14 10.23 -0.76 -5.82
N LEU A 15 9.71 0.40 -5.41
CA LEU A 15 9.57 1.59 -6.26
C LEU A 15 10.29 2.82 -5.68
N ASP A 16 11.15 2.62 -4.66
CA ASP A 16 11.88 3.67 -3.95
C ASP A 16 10.99 4.83 -3.47
N LEU A 17 9.76 4.52 -3.03
CA LEU A 17 8.86 5.54 -2.48
C LEU A 17 9.47 6.16 -1.22
N LEU A 18 9.66 7.48 -1.25
CA LEU A 18 10.18 8.23 -0.10
C LEU A 18 9.12 8.35 0.99
N SER A 19 9.53 8.25 2.25
CA SER A 19 8.64 8.43 3.40
C SER A 19 7.92 9.78 3.42
N GLN A 20 8.48 10.80 2.76
CA GLN A 20 7.89 12.14 2.64
C GLN A 20 6.64 12.14 1.75
N ASP A 21 6.60 11.26 0.74
CA ASP A 21 5.52 11.15 -0.23
C ASP A 21 4.40 10.20 0.24
N GLU A 22 4.62 9.47 1.33
CA GLU A 22 3.68 8.47 1.87
C GLU A 22 2.27 9.05 2.08
N ILE A 23 2.17 10.23 2.69
CA ILE A 23 0.88 10.86 2.99
C ILE A 23 0.14 11.19 1.68
N PHE A 24 0.85 11.70 0.68
CA PHE A 24 0.29 12.03 -0.62
C PHE A 24 -0.21 10.77 -1.34
N ILE A 25 0.64 9.74 -1.41
CA ILE A 25 0.30 8.47 -2.06
C ILE A 25 -0.87 7.79 -1.36
N ARG A 26 -0.88 7.77 -0.02
CA ARG A 26 -2.01 7.25 0.76
C ARG A 26 -3.32 7.92 0.37
N ASN A 27 -3.36 9.26 0.40
CA ASN A 27 -4.58 10.00 0.08
C ASN A 27 -5.02 9.74 -1.36
N ARG A 28 -4.06 9.64 -2.29
CA ARG A 28 -4.36 9.30 -3.69
C ARG A 28 -4.92 7.88 -3.84
N LEU A 29 -4.41 6.92 -3.09
CA LEU A 29 -4.93 5.54 -3.09
C LEU A 29 -6.34 5.49 -2.51
N LEU A 30 -6.63 6.21 -1.42
CA LEU A 30 -7.98 6.30 -0.86
C LEU A 30 -8.97 6.87 -1.86
N GLU A 31 -8.59 7.95 -2.57
CA GLU A 31 -9.42 8.55 -3.62
C GLU A 31 -9.66 7.57 -4.78
N LEU A 32 -8.61 6.91 -5.28
CA LEU A 32 -8.69 5.98 -6.41
C LEU A 32 -9.54 4.74 -6.09
N LEU A 33 -9.42 4.23 -4.87
CA LEU A 33 -10.14 3.06 -4.40
C LEU A 33 -11.52 3.40 -3.81
N ARG A 34 -11.90 4.69 -3.79
CA ARG A 34 -13.16 5.20 -3.22
C ARG A 34 -13.37 4.73 -1.78
N LEU A 35 -12.31 4.83 -0.98
CA LEU A 35 -12.33 4.50 0.44
C LEU A 35 -12.49 5.77 1.26
N ASP A 36 -13.54 5.81 2.07
CA ASP A 36 -13.88 6.99 2.89
C ASP A 36 -13.11 7.06 4.21
N ASP A 37 -12.48 5.95 4.61
CA ASP A 37 -11.74 5.85 5.88
C ASP A 37 -10.47 5.01 5.75
N TYR A 38 -9.50 5.32 6.60
CA TYR A 38 -8.21 4.65 6.70
C TYR A 38 -7.80 4.50 8.16
N THR A 39 -7.57 3.26 8.56
CA THR A 39 -6.92 2.91 9.81
C THR A 39 -5.56 2.29 9.48
N PRO A 40 -4.44 2.86 9.96
CA PRO A 40 -3.12 2.29 9.76
C PRO A 40 -3.03 0.89 10.38
N GLU A 41 -2.48 -0.06 9.62
CA GLU A 41 -2.19 -1.40 10.07
C GLU A 41 -0.69 -1.72 9.91
N PHE A 42 -0.18 -2.56 10.82
CA PHE A 42 1.18 -3.05 10.73
C PHE A 42 1.31 -4.07 9.59
N VAL A 43 2.29 -3.88 8.71
CA VAL A 43 2.59 -4.79 7.61
C VAL A 43 4.01 -5.32 7.78
N ALA A 44 4.15 -6.65 7.80
CA ALA A 44 5.45 -7.30 7.92
C ALA A 44 6.19 -7.32 6.58
N ASP A 45 7.39 -6.73 6.55
CA ASP A 45 8.24 -6.55 5.37
C ASP A 45 8.49 -7.86 4.60
N ASP A 46 8.65 -8.97 5.32
CA ASP A 46 8.99 -10.29 4.76
C ASP A 46 7.96 -10.80 3.75
N THR A 47 6.70 -10.40 3.90
CA THR A 47 5.60 -10.81 3.01
C THR A 47 5.60 -10.04 1.70
N LEU A 48 6.16 -8.83 1.68
CA LEU A 48 6.14 -7.94 0.52
C LEU A 48 7.45 -7.94 -0.26
N ALA A 49 8.58 -8.23 0.40
CA ALA A 49 9.89 -8.27 -0.24
C ALA A 49 9.98 -9.28 -1.40
N ASN A 50 9.18 -10.35 -1.34
CA ASN A 50 9.16 -11.42 -2.35
C ASN A 50 8.10 -11.22 -3.44
N LEU A 51 7.25 -10.19 -3.35
CA LEU A 51 6.25 -9.91 -4.37
C LEU A 51 6.89 -9.21 -5.57
N SER A 52 6.70 -9.78 -6.76
CA SER A 52 7.18 -9.20 -8.01
C SER A 52 6.21 -8.19 -8.64
N VAL A 53 4.91 -8.29 -8.31
CA VAL A 53 3.86 -7.41 -8.83
C VAL A 53 2.86 -7.02 -7.75
N PRO A 54 2.31 -5.79 -7.77
CA PRO A 54 1.35 -5.32 -6.78
C PRO A 54 -0.07 -5.86 -7.01
N ASP A 55 -0.38 -6.43 -8.17
CA ASP A 55 -1.73 -6.95 -8.52
C ASP A 55 -2.25 -7.99 -7.52
N VAL A 56 -1.35 -8.80 -6.96
CA VAL A 56 -1.68 -9.81 -5.94
C VAL A 56 -2.26 -9.17 -4.68
N LEU A 57 -1.86 -7.92 -4.37
CA LEU A 57 -2.41 -7.17 -3.25
C LEU A 57 -3.82 -6.67 -3.58
N LEU A 58 -4.04 -6.21 -4.82
CA LEU A 58 -5.35 -5.68 -5.24
C LEU A 58 -6.45 -6.75 -5.27
N ASP A 59 -6.10 -8.03 -5.45
CA ASP A 59 -7.06 -9.12 -5.35
C ASP A 59 -7.70 -9.24 -3.95
N GLU A 60 -7.08 -8.70 -2.89
CA GLU A 60 -7.67 -8.67 -1.53
C GLU A 60 -8.86 -7.69 -1.40
N LEU A 61 -9.11 -6.84 -2.41
CA LEU A 61 -10.24 -5.91 -2.43
C LEU A 61 -11.55 -6.55 -2.95
N ARG A 62 -11.51 -7.78 -3.47
CA ARG A 62 -12.70 -8.52 -3.95
C ARG A 62 -13.44 -9.23 -2.83
#